data_AF-A0A820LAR4-F1
#
_entry.id   AF-A0A820LAR4-F1
#
_cell.length_a   1.000
_cell.length_b   1.000
_cell.length_c   1.000
_cell.angle_alpha   90.00
_cell.angle_beta   90.00
_cell.angle_gamma   90.00
#
_symmetry.space_group_name_H-M   'P 1'
#
loop_
_entity.id
_entity.type
_entity.pdbx_description
1 polymer ?
#
loop_
_entity_poly.entity_id
_entity_poly.type
_entity_poly.pdbx_seq_one_letter_code
_entity_poly.pdbx_strand_id
1 'polypeptide(L)'
;PLRLGMNRIVLVGDPEQLPATILSRRALEAGLNQSLFERLYKLFKYDLNNPIRMLNVQYRMHDDICKFPSMHIYRSKLKTDKVINQKRKKFLLKPYMVLDVVNGQDELDPVTQSYGNLLEA
;
A
#
# COMPACT_ATOMS: atom_id res chain seq x y z
N PRO A 1 -4.67 -23.13 5.27
CA PRO A 1 -6.13 -22.83 5.19
C PRO A 1 -6.83 -23.42 3.95
N LEU A 2 -6.35 -23.17 2.73
CA LEU A 2 -7.06 -23.58 1.51
C LEU A 2 -7.17 -25.10 1.27
N ARG A 3 -6.30 -25.90 1.91
CA ARG A 3 -6.34 -27.36 1.83
C ARG A 3 -7.42 -28.01 2.72
N LEU A 4 -8.19 -27.22 3.48
CA LEU A 4 -9.15 -27.71 4.48
C LEU A 4 -10.57 -27.93 3.92
N GLY A 5 -10.72 -28.22 2.62
CA GLY A 5 -12.03 -28.51 2.01
C GLY A 5 -13.01 -27.33 2.01
N MET A 6 -12.53 -26.12 1.70
CA MET A 6 -13.37 -24.91 1.70
C MET A 6 -14.22 -24.80 0.44
N ASN A 7 -15.52 -24.56 0.59
CA ASN A 7 -16.46 -24.39 -0.53
C ASN A 7 -16.61 -22.93 -0.99
N ARG A 8 -16.13 -21.97 -0.19
CA ARG A 8 -16.14 -20.52 -0.50
C ARG A 8 -14.89 -19.87 0.07
N ILE A 9 -14.31 -18.94 -0.68
CA ILE A 9 -13.10 -18.21 -0.30
C ILE A 9 -13.33 -16.73 -0.59
N VAL A 10 -13.01 -15.88 0.39
CA VAL A 10 -12.88 -14.44 0.20
C VAL A 10 -11.42 -14.08 0.42
N LEU A 11 -10.78 -13.50 -0.60
CA LEU A 11 -9.42 -13.00 -0.50
C LEU A 11 -9.47 -11.48 -0.39
N VAL A 12 -8.73 -10.93 0.57
CA VAL A 12 -8.63 -9.48 0.77
C VAL A 12 -7.15 -9.10 0.62
N GLY A 13 -6.89 -8.05 -0.15
CA GLY A 13 -5.57 -7.55 -0.41
C GLY A 13 -5.60 -6.34 -1.34
N ASP A 14 -4.43 -5.76 -1.56
CA ASP A 14 -4.24 -4.65 -2.48
C ASP A 14 -3.04 -4.95 -3.39
N PRO A 15 -3.27 -5.22 -4.69
CA PRO A 15 -2.18 -5.50 -5.65
C PRO A 15 -1.19 -4.35 -5.84
N GLU A 16 -1.57 -3.13 -5.46
CA GLU A 16 -0.73 -1.94 -5.60
C GLU A 16 0.15 -1.69 -4.36
N GLN A 17 0.02 -2.51 -3.30
CA GLN A 17 0.85 -2.46 -2.10
C GLN A 17 2.01 -3.48 -2.14
N LEU A 18 2.81 -3.50 -1.07
CA LEU A 18 4.03 -4.31 -0.98
C LEU A 18 3.74 -5.81 -1.21
N PRO A 19 4.50 -6.48 -2.10
CA PRO A 19 4.44 -7.93 -2.25
C PRO A 19 5.08 -8.64 -1.06
N ALA A 20 5.03 -9.97 -1.06
CA ALA A 20 5.72 -10.76 -0.04
C ALA A 20 7.25 -10.56 -0.12
N THR A 21 7.89 -10.39 1.04
CA THR A 21 9.35 -10.34 1.14
C THR A 21 9.96 -11.72 0.88
N ILE A 22 10.69 -11.87 -0.22
CA ILE A 22 11.36 -13.12 -0.60
C ILE A 22 12.88 -12.95 -0.48
N LEU A 23 13.49 -13.61 0.50
CA LEU A 23 14.94 -13.52 0.74
C LEU A 23 15.76 -14.30 -0.30
N SER A 24 15.21 -15.39 -0.83
CA SER A 24 15.88 -16.20 -1.84
C SER A 24 15.71 -15.58 -3.23
N ARG A 25 16.82 -15.14 -3.83
CA ARG A 25 16.83 -14.59 -5.20
C ARG A 25 16.27 -15.58 -6.22
N ARG A 26 16.65 -16.85 -6.14
CA ARG A 26 16.11 -17.90 -7.03
C ARG A 26 14.60 -18.05 -6.91
N ALA A 27 14.05 -17.96 -5.69
CA ALA A 27 12.60 -18.05 -5.49
C ALA A 27 11.87 -16.79 -5.98
N LEU A 28 12.49 -15.61 -5.81
CA LEU A 28 11.99 -14.35 -6.35
C LEU A 28 11.94 -14.39 -7.89
N GLU A 29 13.02 -14.84 -8.53
CA GLU A 29 13.11 -15.04 -9.98
C GLU A 29 12.10 -16.08 -10.48
N ALA A 30 11.81 -17.11 -9.68
CA ALA A 30 10.75 -18.08 -9.94
C ALA A 30 9.32 -17.55 -9.67
N GLY A 31 9.17 -16.29 -9.25
CA GLY A 31 7.88 -15.62 -9.09
C GLY A 31 7.19 -15.81 -7.74
N LEU A 32 7.89 -16.26 -6.69
CA LEU A 32 7.29 -16.50 -5.37
C LEU A 32 6.78 -15.22 -4.69
N ASN A 33 7.19 -14.04 -5.15
CA ASN A 33 6.68 -12.76 -4.65
C ASN A 33 5.25 -12.46 -5.13
N GLN A 34 4.75 -13.15 -6.16
CA GLN A 34 3.39 -12.99 -6.63
C GLN A 34 2.40 -13.69 -5.70
N SER A 35 1.50 -12.92 -5.11
CA SER A 35 0.45 -13.47 -4.25
C SER A 35 -0.62 -14.22 -5.06
N LEU A 36 -1.34 -15.13 -4.40
CA LEU A 36 -2.52 -15.76 -4.99
C LEU A 36 -3.56 -14.72 -5.44
N PHE A 37 -3.76 -13.66 -4.63
CA PHE A 37 -4.67 -12.57 -4.96
C PHE A 37 -4.25 -11.87 -6.24
N GLU A 38 -2.97 -11.51 -6.37
CA GLU A 38 -2.44 -10.82 -7.55
C GLU A 38 -2.57 -11.67 -8.83
N ARG A 39 -2.32 -12.98 -8.73
CA ARG A 39 -2.49 -13.91 -9.86
C ARG A 39 -3.95 -13.96 -10.34
N LEU A 40 -4.89 -14.08 -9.41
CA LEU A 40 -6.33 -14.05 -9.74
C LEU A 40 -6.76 -12.65 -10.23
N TYR A 41 -6.18 -11.59 -9.67
CA TYR A 41 -6.42 -10.22 -10.12
C TYR A 41 -6.06 -10.04 -11.60
N LYS A 42 -4.86 -10.48 -11.99
CA LYS A 42 -4.38 -10.43 -13.37
C LYS A 42 -5.25 -11.27 -14.32
N LEU A 43 -5.77 -12.41 -13.85
CA LEU A 43 -6.65 -13.29 -14.62
C LEU A 43 -8.02 -12.66 -14.89
N PHE A 44 -8.68 -12.10 -13.87
CA PHE A 44 -10.08 -11.66 -13.98
C PHE A 44 -10.27 -10.17 -14.29
N LYS A 45 -9.22 -9.33 -14.24
CA LYS A 45 -9.39 -7.86 -14.37
C LYS A 45 -10.07 -7.37 -15.66
N TYR A 46 -10.06 -8.17 -16.73
CA TYR A 46 -10.72 -7.86 -18.01
C TYR A 46 -11.90 -8.79 -18.31
N ASP A 47 -12.26 -9.68 -17.39
CA ASP A 47 -13.40 -10.57 -17.53
C ASP A 47 -14.71 -9.79 -17.33
N LEU A 48 -15.72 -10.10 -18.14
CA LEU A 48 -17.08 -9.57 -17.99
C LEU A 48 -17.68 -9.95 -16.63
N ASN A 49 -17.35 -11.14 -16.11
CA ASN A 49 -17.82 -11.66 -14.83
C ASN A 49 -16.77 -11.52 -13.72
N ASN A 50 -15.97 -10.44 -13.75
CA ASN A 50 -14.91 -10.19 -12.77
C ASN A 50 -15.46 -10.16 -11.32
N PRO A 51 -15.02 -11.07 -10.41
CA PRO A 51 -15.48 -11.09 -9.02
C PRO A 51 -14.78 -10.06 -8.11
N ILE A 52 -13.77 -9.35 -8.62
CA ILE A 52 -12.94 -8.43 -7.82
C ILE A 52 -13.70 -7.13 -7.55
N ARG A 53 -13.64 -6.66 -6.31
CA ARG A 53 -14.27 -5.41 -5.87
C ARG A 53 -13.23 -4.54 -5.17
N MET A 54 -13.10 -3.30 -5.64
CA MET A 54 -12.31 -2.27 -4.98
C MET A 54 -13.20 -1.53 -3.97
N LEU A 55 -12.77 -1.48 -2.70
CA LEU A 55 -13.33 -0.55 -1.74
C LEU A 55 -12.69 0.81 -1.96
N ASN A 56 -13.47 1.77 -2.44
CA ASN A 56 -12.94 3.02 -2.96
C ASN A 56 -13.17 4.24 -2.04
N VAL A 57 -13.72 4.03 -0.84
CA VAL A 57 -13.87 5.07 0.19
C VAL A 57 -12.87 4.81 1.30
N GLN A 58 -12.01 5.78 1.58
CA GLN A 58 -11.02 5.74 2.66
C GLN A 58 -11.47 6.61 3.84
N TYR A 59 -11.18 6.13 5.04
CA TYR A 59 -11.62 6.75 6.31
C TYR A 59 -10.44 7.15 7.22
N ARG A 60 -9.18 6.99 6.76
CA ARG A 60 -7.98 7.14 7.59
C ARG A 60 -7.34 8.52 7.50
N MET A 61 -7.12 9.03 6.29
CA MET A 61 -6.28 10.22 6.04
C MET A 61 -7.10 11.44 5.58
N HIS A 62 -6.51 12.64 5.68
CA HIS A 62 -7.10 13.87 5.16
C HIS A 62 -7.12 13.86 3.62
N ASP A 63 -8.04 14.59 3.01
CA ASP A 63 -8.23 14.59 1.56
C ASP A 63 -6.97 15.01 0.79
N ASP A 64 -6.28 16.05 1.26
CA ASP A 64 -4.98 16.48 0.71
C ASP A 64 -3.92 15.37 0.70
N ILE A 65 -3.87 14.52 1.74
CA ILE A 65 -2.95 13.37 1.80
C ILE A 65 -3.42 12.30 0.82
N CYS A 66 -4.74 12.06 0.71
CA CYS A 66 -5.33 11.07 -0.17
C CYS A 66 -5.15 11.39 -1.66
N LYS A 67 -5.06 12.67 -2.00
CA LYS A 67 -5.03 13.15 -3.39
C LYS A 67 -3.88 12.52 -4.19
N PHE A 68 -2.66 12.52 -3.63
CA PHE A 68 -1.48 11.97 -4.30
C PHE A 68 -1.57 10.46 -4.58
N PRO A 69 -1.75 9.57 -3.58
CA PRO A 69 -1.84 8.13 -3.82
C PRO A 69 -3.09 7.76 -4.64
N SER A 70 -4.22 8.46 -4.46
CA SER A 70 -5.40 8.22 -5.29
C SER A 70 -5.09 8.43 -6.77
N MET A 71 -4.48 9.56 -7.11
CA MET A 71 -4.15 9.90 -8.49
C MET A 71 -3.10 8.96 -9.10
N HIS A 72 -1.98 8.72 -8.40
CA HIS A 72 -0.83 8.01 -8.97
C HIS A 72 -0.94 6.48 -8.90
N ILE A 73 -1.61 5.95 -7.87
CA ILE A 73 -1.67 4.50 -7.62
C ILE A 73 -3.04 3.97 -8.01
N TYR A 74 -4.11 4.65 -7.60
CA TYR A 74 -5.48 4.14 -7.72
C TYR A 74 -6.31 4.80 -8.85
N ARG A 75 -5.66 5.47 -9.81
CA ARG A 75 -6.30 6.10 -10.99
C ARG A 75 -7.47 7.00 -10.62
N SER A 76 -7.29 7.79 -9.57
CA SER A 76 -8.28 8.70 -8.99
C SER A 76 -9.57 8.04 -8.50
N LYS A 77 -9.57 6.72 -8.26
CA LYS A 77 -10.76 5.99 -7.78
C LYS A 77 -10.94 6.10 -6.27
N LEU A 78 -9.86 6.26 -5.50
CA LEU A 78 -9.89 6.34 -4.04
C LEU A 78 -10.39 7.72 -3.59
N LYS A 79 -11.40 7.75 -2.70
CA LYS A 79 -12.07 8.97 -2.23
C LYS A 79 -12.10 9.03 -0.72
N THR A 80 -11.96 10.22 -0.17
CA THR A 80 -12.11 10.45 1.28
C THR A 80 -13.59 10.53 1.66
N ASP A 81 -13.96 9.86 2.73
CA ASP A 81 -15.29 10.03 3.32
C ASP A 81 -15.52 11.49 3.77
N LYS A 82 -16.70 12.05 3.45
CA LYS A 82 -17.03 13.46 3.74
C LYS A 82 -17.05 13.76 5.24
N VAL A 83 -17.54 12.82 6.05
CA VAL A 83 -17.69 13.00 7.50
C VAL A 83 -16.31 13.02 8.16
N ILE A 84 -15.40 12.13 7.73
CA ILE A 84 -14.02 12.14 8.19
C ILE A 84 -13.31 13.44 7.80
N ASN A 85 -13.56 13.96 6.60
CA ASN A 85 -12.94 15.21 6.16
C ASN A 85 -13.40 16.41 7.02
N GLN A 86 -14.69 16.45 7.37
CA GLN A 86 -15.29 17.54 8.15
C GLN A 86 -15.00 17.47 9.66
N LYS A 87 -14.82 16.27 10.22
CA LYS A 87 -14.58 16.08 11.66
C LYS A 87 -13.15 16.43 12.09
N ARG A 88 -12.23 16.69 11.15
CA ARG A 88 -10.84 17.02 11.49
C ARG A 88 -10.76 18.43 12.06
N LYS A 89 -10.19 18.55 13.25
CA LYS A 89 -9.92 19.85 13.88
C LYS A 89 -8.98 20.64 12.98
N LYS A 90 -9.29 21.92 12.75
CA LYS A 90 -8.34 22.84 12.12
C LYS A 90 -7.08 22.88 12.97
N PHE A 91 -5.96 22.51 12.37
CA PHE A 91 -4.65 22.51 13.00
C PHE A 91 -3.79 23.58 12.34
N LEU A 92 -2.78 24.09 13.05
CA LEU A 92 -1.94 25.17 12.55
C LEU A 92 -1.09 24.73 11.34
N LEU A 93 -0.77 23.43 11.26
CA LEU A 93 -0.02 22.85 10.16
C LEU A 93 -0.94 22.30 9.06
N LYS A 94 -0.43 22.31 7.83
CA LYS A 94 -1.06 21.64 6.70
C LYS A 94 -1.12 20.12 6.92
N PRO A 95 -2.04 19.39 6.27
CA PRO A 95 -2.19 17.95 6.45
C PRO A 95 -0.95 17.12 6.14
N TYR A 96 -0.07 17.59 5.24
CA TYR A 96 1.28 17.08 5.08
C TYR A 96 2.21 18.19 4.59
N MET A 97 3.50 18.03 4.90
CA MET A 97 4.61 18.88 4.44
C MET A 97 5.80 17.97 4.14
N VAL A 98 6.64 18.37 3.20
CA VAL A 98 7.91 17.70 2.90
C VAL A 98 9.02 18.64 3.33
N LEU A 99 9.92 18.14 4.18
CA LEU A 99 11.08 18.86 4.68
C LEU A 99 12.31 18.23 4.05
N ASP A 100 13.18 19.07 3.50
CA ASP A 100 14.45 18.64 2.90
C ASP A 100 15.55 18.72 3.96
N VAL A 101 16.21 17.61 4.25
CA VAL A 101 17.30 17.48 5.22
C VAL A 101 18.62 17.49 4.46
N VAL A 102 19.03 18.69 4.03
CA VAL A 102 20.12 18.92 3.06
C VAL A 102 21.45 18.23 3.42
N ASN A 103 21.74 18.09 4.72
CA ASN A 103 23.01 17.52 5.20
C ASN A 103 22.86 16.10 5.79
N GLY A 104 21.67 15.48 5.65
CA GLY A 104 21.41 14.13 6.15
C GLY A 104 22.31 13.10 5.48
N GLN A 105 22.78 12.12 6.25
CA GLN A 105 23.57 11.00 5.73
C GLN A 105 23.09 9.70 6.37
N ASP A 106 22.92 8.68 5.52
CA ASP A 106 22.56 7.35 5.96
C ASP A 106 23.82 6.61 6.46
N GLU A 107 23.76 6.13 7.69
CA GLU A 107 24.79 5.33 8.35
C GLU A 107 24.34 3.87 8.46
N LEU A 108 25.21 2.93 8.06
CA LEU A 108 24.95 1.50 8.20
C LEU A 108 25.31 1.04 9.61
N ASP A 109 24.34 0.45 10.31
CA ASP A 109 24.57 -0.23 11.57
C ASP A 109 25.26 -1.60 11.30
N PRO A 110 26.49 -1.83 11.80
CA PRO A 110 27.23 -3.05 11.52
C PRO A 110 26.61 -4.30 12.16
N VAL A 111 25.81 -4.14 13.22
CA VAL A 111 25.16 -5.23 13.96
C VAL A 111 23.83 -5.59 13.30
N THR A 112 22.97 -4.60 13.07
CA THR A 112 21.62 -4.85 12.54
C THR A 112 21.58 -4.91 11.02
N GLN A 113 22.62 -4.41 10.34
CA GLN A 113 22.67 -4.25 8.87
C GLN A 113 21.56 -3.34 8.32
N SER A 114 20.94 -2.52 9.17
CA SER A 114 19.98 -1.49 8.79
C SER A 114 20.67 -0.13 8.65
N TYR A 115 20.03 0.79 7.94
CA TYR A 115 20.47 2.17 7.84
C TYR A 115 19.72 3.05 8.86
N GLY A 116 20.38 4.11 9.32
CA GLY A 116 19.77 5.20 10.10
C GLY A 116 20.39 6.55 9.73
N ASN A 117 19.67 7.64 10.03
CA ASN A 117 20.12 9.00 9.71
C ASN A 117 19.83 9.91 10.91
N LEU A 118 20.90 10.39 11.58
CA LEU A 118 20.78 11.16 12.82
C LEU A 118 20.14 12.54 12.64
N LEU A 119 20.18 13.11 11.43
CA LEU A 119 19.57 14.42 11.16
C LEU A 119 18.07 14.32 10.80
N GLU A 120 17.59 13.12 10.42
CA GLU A 120 16.17 12.86 10.20
C GLU A 120 15.42 12.46 11.49
N ALA A 121 16.15 11.96 12.50
CA ALA A 121 15.60 11.44 13.76
C ALA A 121 15.09 12.55 14.72
#